data_AF-A0A6J2XMV4-F1
#
_entry.id   AF-A0A6J2XMV4-F1
#
_cell.length_a   1.000
_cell.length_b   1.000
_cell.length_c   1.000
_cell.angle_alpha   90.00
_cell.angle_beta   90.00
_cell.angle_gamma   90.00
#
_symmetry.space_group_name_H-M   'P 1'
#
loop_
_entity.id
_entity.type
_entity.pdbx_description
1 polymer ?
#
loop_
_entity_poly.entity_id
_entity_poly.type
_entity_poly.pdbx_seq_one_letter_code
_entity_poly.pdbx_strand_id
1 'polypeptide(L)'
;MSVLRRHKAVHLAPEERQWFACTHCEKKYILKINLEHHIEDNHNDSRSEDALQNFHKCSICGYQTRLMSSFERHQKTHLAREEREMFPCSYCDKKYVSKGSLESHLGNNHIDSRKYGERSKRHVYSLRYIDANSNYALE
;
A
#
# COMPACT_ATOMS: atom_id res chain seq x y z
N MET A 1 9.36 8.45 -16.09
CA MET A 1 9.85 9.03 -14.81
C MET A 1 9.84 7.94 -13.73
N SER A 2 10.90 7.81 -12.92
CA SER A 2 10.99 6.76 -11.88
C SER A 2 10.11 7.05 -10.65
N VAL A 3 9.63 6.00 -9.98
CA VAL A 3 8.79 6.08 -8.77
C VAL A 3 9.45 6.94 -7.68
N LEU A 4 10.77 6.80 -7.51
CA LEU A 4 11.54 7.58 -6.54
C LEU A 4 11.55 9.08 -6.86
N ARG A 5 11.68 9.45 -8.14
CA ARG A 5 11.64 10.86 -8.57
C ARG A 5 10.29 11.50 -8.24
N ARG A 6 9.19 10.76 -8.48
CA ARG A 6 7.84 11.20 -8.14
C ARG A 6 7.62 11.33 -6.63
N HIS A 7 8.12 10.38 -5.85
CA HIS A 7 8.02 10.43 -4.39
C HIS A 7 8.73 11.65 -3.80
N LYS A 8 9.90 12.04 -4.32
CA LYS A 8 10.63 13.22 -3.82
C LYS A 8 9.82 14.52 -3.87
N ALA A 9 8.84 14.65 -4.77
CA ALA A 9 7.98 15.82 -4.87
C ALA A 9 7.20 16.11 -3.57
N VAL A 10 6.90 15.10 -2.75
CA VAL A 10 6.18 15.30 -1.48
C VAL A 10 7.07 15.85 -0.36
N HIS A 11 8.39 15.77 -0.51
CA HIS A 11 9.38 16.26 0.46
C HIS A 11 9.93 17.64 0.12
N LEU A 12 9.50 18.23 -1.00
CA LEU A 12 9.87 19.60 -1.36
C LEU A 12 9.31 20.60 -0.34
N ALA A 13 9.93 21.77 -0.23
CA ALA A 13 9.40 22.86 0.57
C ALA A 13 7.99 23.24 0.07
N PRO A 14 7.07 23.69 0.94
CA PRO A 14 5.70 24.03 0.53
C PRO A 14 5.62 25.00 -0.66
N GLU A 15 6.57 25.92 -0.74
CA GLU A 15 6.74 26.96 -1.77
C GLU A 15 7.14 26.38 -3.13
N GLU A 16 7.87 25.26 -3.14
CA GLU A 16 8.35 24.57 -4.34
C GLU A 16 7.40 23.46 -4.79
N ARG A 17 6.38 23.13 -3.98
CA ARG A 17 5.39 22.12 -4.34
C ARG A 17 4.44 22.70 -5.37
N GLN A 18 4.51 22.16 -6.58
CA GLN A 18 3.47 22.38 -7.57
C GLN A 18 2.26 21.49 -7.24
N TRP A 19 1.11 22.13 -7.06
CA TRP A 19 -0.17 21.47 -6.81
C TRP A 19 -1.04 21.46 -8.06
N PHE A 20 -1.73 20.35 -8.27
CA PHE A 20 -2.74 20.18 -9.29
C PHE A 20 -4.11 20.32 -8.63
N ALA A 21 -4.88 21.36 -9.00
CA ALA A 21 -6.20 21.64 -8.44
C ALA A 21 -7.30 20.92 -9.23
N CYS A 22 -8.31 20.44 -8.51
CA CYS A 22 -9.53 19.93 -9.14
C CYS A 22 -10.36 21.08 -9.71
N THR A 23 -10.95 20.85 -10.89
CA THR A 23 -11.84 21.80 -11.56
C THR A 23 -13.28 21.74 -11.04
N HIS A 24 -13.63 20.69 -10.30
CA HIS A 24 -14.99 20.43 -9.82
C HIS A 24 -15.14 20.61 -8.30
N CYS A 25 -14.04 20.72 -7.55
CA CYS A 25 -14.03 21.00 -6.12
C CYS A 25 -12.72 21.64 -5.66
N GLU A 26 -12.62 22.00 -4.38
CA GLU A 26 -11.45 22.72 -3.82
C GLU A 26 -10.22 21.83 -3.55
N LYS A 27 -10.29 20.53 -3.81
CA LYS A 27 -9.19 19.59 -3.51
C LYS A 27 -7.97 19.82 -4.43
N LYS A 28 -6.77 19.67 -3.85
CA LYS A 28 -5.48 19.83 -4.53
C LYS A 28 -4.57 18.64 -4.27
N TYR A 29 -3.75 18.29 -5.26
CA TYR A 29 -2.91 17.10 -5.24
C TYR A 29 -1.48 17.42 -5.70
N ILE A 30 -0.46 16.82 -5.08
CA ILE A 30 0.95 17.01 -5.48
C ILE A 30 1.25 16.31 -6.81
N LEU A 31 0.53 15.23 -7.12
CA LEU A 31 0.77 14.40 -8.30
C LEU A 31 -0.44 14.44 -9.22
N LYS A 32 -0.19 14.65 -10.51
CA LYS A 32 -1.23 14.66 -11.55
C LYS A 32 -2.10 13.40 -11.54
N ILE A 33 -1.47 12.23 -11.40
CA ILE A 33 -2.17 10.93 -11.33
C ILE A 33 -3.18 10.85 -10.18
N ASN A 34 -2.91 11.51 -9.05
CA ASN A 34 -3.83 11.53 -7.91
C ASN A 34 -5.02 12.46 -8.18
N LEU A 35 -4.80 13.56 -8.91
CA LEU A 35 -5.89 14.43 -9.35
C LEU A 35 -6.79 13.72 -10.37
N GLU A 36 -6.19 13.06 -11.37
CA GLU A 36 -6.91 12.30 -12.40
C GLU A 36 -7.80 11.22 -11.76
N HIS A 37 -7.24 10.44 -10.83
CA HIS A 37 -7.99 9.44 -10.05
C HIS A 37 -9.12 10.09 -9.23
N HIS A 38 -8.87 11.21 -8.56
CA HIS A 38 -9.90 11.91 -7.81
C HIS A 38 -11.07 12.37 -8.68
N ILE A 39 -10.79 12.96 -9.85
CA ILE A 39 -11.82 13.42 -10.79
C ILE A 39 -12.67 12.23 -11.23
N GLU A 40 -12.05 11.12 -11.60
CA GLU A 40 -12.78 9.94 -12.06
C GLU A 40 -13.64 9.30 -10.96
N ASP A 41 -13.17 9.28 -9.72
CA ASP A 41 -13.89 8.67 -8.60
C ASP A 41 -15.02 9.54 -8.04
N ASN A 42 -14.91 10.87 -8.16
CA ASN A 42 -15.81 11.80 -7.45
C ASN A 42 -16.59 12.73 -8.37
N HIS A 43 -16.17 12.88 -9.63
CA HIS A 43 -16.70 13.89 -10.54
C HIS A 43 -17.03 13.35 -11.94
N ASN A 44 -16.62 12.12 -12.28
CA ASN A 44 -17.08 11.45 -13.50
C ASN A 44 -18.43 10.79 -13.22
N ASP A 45 -19.40 11.00 -14.10
CA ASP A 45 -20.72 10.38 -13.99
C ASP A 45 -20.56 8.87 -14.21
N SER A 46 -20.93 8.09 -13.21
CA SER A 46 -20.66 6.65 -13.06
C SER A 46 -21.43 5.75 -14.05
N ARG A 47 -21.90 6.34 -15.14
CA ARG A 47 -22.75 5.73 -16.18
C ARG A 47 -22.02 5.40 -17.48
N SER A 48 -20.73 5.70 -17.61
CA SER A 48 -19.93 5.22 -18.75
C SER A 48 -19.39 3.82 -18.50
N GLU A 49 -19.59 2.90 -19.45
CA GLU A 49 -19.04 1.53 -19.39
C GLU A 49 -17.50 1.52 -19.25
N ASP A 50 -16.82 2.57 -19.74
CA ASP A 50 -15.38 2.82 -19.57
C ASP A 50 -14.96 3.02 -18.11
N ALA A 51 -15.77 3.69 -17.28
CA ALA A 51 -15.43 3.88 -15.86
C ALA A 51 -15.44 2.53 -15.11
N LEU A 52 -16.27 1.58 -15.56
CA LEU A 52 -16.38 0.26 -14.95
C LEU A 52 -15.22 -0.69 -15.36
N GLN A 53 -14.49 -0.38 -16.44
CA GLN A 53 -13.30 -1.08 -16.91
C GLN A 53 -12.05 -0.76 -16.08
N ASN A 54 -12.02 0.38 -15.39
CA ASN A 54 -10.85 0.84 -14.62
C ASN A 54 -10.72 0.26 -13.20
N PHE A 55 -11.57 -0.72 -12.84
CA PHE A 55 -11.55 -1.37 -11.54
C PHE A 55 -11.22 -2.86 -11.65
N HIS A 56 -10.38 -3.34 -10.74
CA HIS A 56 -10.22 -4.76 -10.43
C HIS A 56 -11.37 -5.20 -9.53
N LYS A 57 -12.29 -5.99 -10.09
CA LYS A 57 -13.48 -6.49 -9.39
C LYS A 57 -13.24 -7.87 -8.81
N CYS A 58 -13.68 -8.07 -7.58
CA CYS A 58 -13.69 -9.38 -6.98
C CYS A 58 -14.81 -10.22 -7.61
N SER A 59 -14.51 -11.46 -7.99
CA SER A 59 -15.51 -12.41 -8.48
C SER A 59 -16.33 -13.05 -7.35
N ILE A 60 -15.87 -12.94 -6.09
CA ILE A 60 -16.46 -13.60 -4.91
C ILE A 60 -17.41 -12.66 -4.16
N CYS A 61 -17.15 -11.35 -4.17
CA CYS A 61 -17.97 -10.37 -3.50
C CYS A 61 -18.03 -9.04 -4.27
N GLY A 62 -18.83 -8.08 -3.81
CA GLY A 62 -18.96 -6.76 -4.46
C GLY A 62 -17.76 -5.81 -4.30
N TYR A 63 -16.61 -6.29 -3.81
CA TYR A 63 -15.42 -5.44 -3.66
C TYR A 63 -14.81 -5.12 -5.02
N GLN A 64 -14.43 -3.85 -5.21
CA GLN A 64 -13.70 -3.40 -6.39
C GLN A 64 -12.69 -2.32 -6.00
N THR A 65 -11.56 -2.27 -6.68
CA THR A 65 -10.53 -1.26 -6.44
C THR A 65 -9.73 -0.99 -7.71
N ARG A 66 -9.19 0.22 -7.82
CA ARG A 66 -8.37 0.65 -8.96
C ARG A 66 -6.90 0.26 -8.83
N LEU A 67 -6.50 -0.21 -7.65
CA LEU A 67 -5.12 -0.58 -7.36
C LEU A 67 -4.97 -2.10 -7.33
N MET A 68 -4.19 -2.66 -8.26
CA MET A 68 -3.90 -4.09 -8.30
C MET A 68 -3.39 -4.62 -6.96
N SER A 69 -2.46 -3.91 -6.30
CA SER A 69 -1.94 -4.33 -4.99
C SER A 69 -3.00 -4.39 -3.89
N SER A 70 -4.03 -3.53 -3.97
CA SER A 70 -5.16 -3.60 -3.04
C SER A 70 -6.08 -4.76 -3.38
N PHE A 71 -6.25 -5.06 -4.67
CA PHE A 71 -7.02 -6.20 -5.15
C PHE A 71 -6.39 -7.54 -4.73
N GLU A 72 -5.09 -7.73 -4.97
CA GLU A 72 -4.35 -8.93 -4.54
C GLU A 72 -4.43 -9.13 -3.02
N ARG A 73 -4.24 -8.06 -2.25
CA ARG A 73 -4.39 -8.11 -0.79
C ARG A 73 -5.83 -8.45 -0.38
N HIS A 74 -6.82 -7.90 -1.08
CA HIS A 74 -8.22 -8.21 -0.85
C HIS A 74 -8.53 -9.68 -1.14
N GLN A 75 -7.98 -10.27 -2.22
CA GLN A 75 -8.21 -11.68 -2.55
C GLN A 75 -7.80 -12.62 -1.41
N LYS A 76 -6.74 -12.29 -0.66
CA LYS A 76 -6.35 -13.04 0.54
C LYS A 76 -7.42 -13.06 1.63
N THR A 77 -8.39 -12.15 1.62
CA THR A 77 -9.50 -12.14 2.58
C THR A 77 -10.57 -13.21 2.32
N HIS A 78 -10.56 -13.84 1.15
CA HIS A 78 -11.43 -14.97 0.82
C HIS A 78 -10.81 -16.32 1.16
N LEU A 79 -9.50 -16.38 1.37
CA LEU A 79 -8.82 -17.60 1.83
C LEU A 79 -9.22 -17.94 3.27
N ALA A 80 -9.20 -19.23 3.62
CA ALA A 80 -9.38 -19.64 5.02
C ALA A 80 -8.28 -19.00 5.89
N ARG A 81 -8.57 -18.73 7.17
CA ARG A 81 -7.64 -18.02 8.07
C ARG A 81 -6.28 -18.72 8.16
N GLU A 82 -6.28 -20.04 8.11
CA GLU A 82 -5.10 -20.90 8.16
C GLU A 82 -4.28 -20.92 6.86
N GLU A 83 -4.92 -20.66 5.72
CA GLU A 83 -4.28 -20.55 4.40
C GLU A 83 -3.75 -19.14 4.13
N ARG A 84 -4.19 -18.14 4.90
CA ARG A 84 -3.68 -16.77 4.79
C ARG A 84 -2.25 -16.74 5.32
N GLU A 85 -1.30 -16.52 4.41
CA GLU A 85 0.04 -16.11 4.79
C GLU A 85 -0.05 -14.78 5.56
N MET A 86 0.23 -14.84 6.86
CA MET A 86 0.24 -13.69 7.76
C MET A 86 1.66 -13.33 8.15
N PHE A 87 1.89 -12.05 8.37
CA PHE A 87 3.12 -11.50 8.92
C PHE A 87 3.03 -11.52 10.46
N PRO A 88 3.76 -12.41 11.15
CA PRO A 88 3.74 -12.47 12.61
C PRO A 88 4.53 -11.31 13.21
N CYS A 89 4.08 -10.82 14.37
CA CYS A 89 4.90 -9.95 15.20
C CYS A 89 5.96 -10.78 15.92
N SER A 90 7.19 -10.26 15.99
CA SER A 90 8.30 -10.92 16.72
C SER A 90 8.26 -10.68 18.23
N TYR A 91 7.39 -9.79 18.72
CA TYR A 91 7.32 -9.37 20.12
C TYR A 91 6.01 -9.75 20.83
N CYS A 92 4.99 -10.21 20.09
CA CYS A 92 3.72 -10.67 20.65
C CYS A 92 3.01 -11.63 19.69
N ASP A 93 1.92 -12.26 20.14
CA ASP A 93 1.20 -13.28 19.36
C ASP A 93 0.33 -12.73 18.21
N LYS A 94 0.39 -11.42 17.95
CA LYS A 94 -0.41 -10.80 16.89
C LYS A 94 0.16 -11.11 15.51
N LYS A 95 -0.74 -11.39 14.57
CA LYS A 95 -0.44 -11.67 13.16
C LYS A 95 -1.22 -10.71 12.27
N TYR A 96 -0.63 -10.31 11.15
CA TYR A 96 -1.18 -9.29 10.27
C TYR A 96 -1.25 -9.77 8.83
N VAL A 97 -2.31 -9.40 8.11
CA VAL A 97 -2.50 -9.78 6.70
C VAL A 97 -1.61 -9.00 5.72
N SER A 98 -0.93 -7.95 6.19
CA SER A 98 -0.03 -7.16 5.35
C SER A 98 1.16 -6.62 6.14
N LYS A 99 2.29 -6.46 5.45
CA LYS A 99 3.52 -5.90 6.01
C LYS A 99 3.33 -4.50 6.61
N GLY A 100 2.63 -3.60 5.93
CA GLY A 100 2.38 -2.25 6.43
C GLY A 100 1.55 -2.22 7.72
N SER A 101 0.62 -3.17 7.88
CA SER A 101 -0.13 -3.33 9.14
C SER A 101 0.78 -3.79 10.28
N LEU A 102 1.71 -4.71 10.01
CA LEU A 102 2.72 -5.13 10.99
C LEU A 102 3.66 -3.96 11.35
N GLU A 103 4.16 -3.22 10.37
CA GLU A 103 5.04 -2.06 10.60
C GLU A 103 4.38 -0.99 11.47
N SER A 104 3.11 -0.68 11.20
CA SER A 104 2.33 0.25 12.01
C SER A 104 2.14 -0.26 13.44
N HIS A 105 1.87 -1.56 13.59
CA HIS A 105 1.78 -2.18 14.91
C HIS A 105 3.10 -2.09 15.68
N LEU A 106 4.22 -2.45 15.05
CA LEU A 106 5.55 -2.36 15.65
C LEU A 106 5.84 -0.92 16.10
N GLY A 107 5.62 0.06 15.22
CA GLY A 107 5.82 1.47 15.51
C GLY A 107 5.01 2.00 16.70
N ASN A 108 3.77 1.52 16.86
CA ASN A 108 2.87 2.02 17.89
C ASN A 108 2.92 1.23 19.21
N ASN A 109 3.37 -0.03 19.19
CA ASN A 109 3.24 -0.93 20.34
C ASN A 109 4.57 -1.50 20.83
N HIS A 110 5.62 -1.47 20.00
CA HIS A 110 6.90 -2.13 20.30
C HIS A 110 8.13 -1.24 20.09
N ILE A 111 7.95 -0.03 19.54
CA ILE A 111 9.00 0.98 19.41
C ILE A 111 8.71 2.09 20.43
N ASP A 112 9.62 2.32 21.37
CA ASP A 112 9.58 3.52 22.22
C ASP A 112 9.89 4.74 21.34
N SER A 113 8.89 5.59 21.15
CA SER A 113 8.94 6.86 20.42
C SER A 113 10.16 7.75 20.73
N ARG A 114 10.81 7.55 21.89
CA ARG A 114 12.02 8.28 22.31
C ARG A 114 13.29 7.97 21.51
N LYS A 115 13.35 6.88 20.72
CA LYS A 115 14.55 6.50 19.93
C LYS A 115 14.46 6.80 18.43
N TYR A 116 13.40 7.45 17.97
CA TYR A 116 13.12 7.67 16.53
C TYR A 116 14.04 8.72 15.86
N GLY A 117 14.88 9.43 16.62
CA GLY A 117 15.69 10.56 16.14
C GLY A 117 16.94 10.21 15.34
N GLU A 118 17.50 9.00 15.45
CA GLU A 118 18.78 8.68 14.81
C GLU A 118 18.73 7.39 14.00
N ARG A 119 18.74 7.56 12.67
CA ARG A 119 19.30 6.62 11.68
C ARG A 119 19.01 5.14 11.91
N SER A 120 17.84 4.64 11.49
CA SER A 120 17.74 3.23 11.10
C SER A 120 16.69 3.01 10.02
N LYS A 121 17.08 3.26 8.76
CA LYS A 121 16.31 2.80 7.59
C LYS A 121 16.75 1.41 7.11
N ARG A 122 17.54 0.64 7.88
CA ARG A 122 18.06 -0.67 7.43
C ARG A 122 18.22 -1.81 8.45
N HIS A 123 17.98 -1.62 9.76
CA HIS A 123 18.27 -2.68 10.74
C HIS A 123 17.04 -3.22 11.51
N VAL A 124 15.96 -3.54 10.80
CA VAL A 124 14.88 -4.39 11.36
C VAL A 124 14.57 -5.57 10.41
N TYR A 125 15.58 -5.98 9.63
CA TYR A 125 15.52 -7.17 8.78
C TYR A 125 16.74 -8.06 9.04
N SER A 126 16.94 -8.43 10.29
CA SER A 126 17.85 -9.53 10.62
C SER A 126 17.29 -10.21 11.85
N LEU A 127 16.47 -11.24 11.62
CA LEU A 127 16.58 -12.55 12.25
C LEU A 127 15.56 -13.47 11.57
N ARG A 128 16.09 -14.23 10.59
CA ARG A 128 15.58 -15.50 10.05
C ARG A 128 14.27 -15.47 9.24
N TYR A 129 14.37 -15.04 8.00
CA TYR A 129 13.78 -15.84 6.90
C TYR A 129 14.90 -16.76 6.43
N ILE A 130 14.86 -18.03 6.86
CA ILE A 130 15.65 -19.07 6.19
C ILE A 130 14.90 -19.34 4.89
N ASP A 131 15.62 -19.17 3.79
CA ASP A 131 15.18 -19.56 2.46
C ASP A 131 14.77 -21.04 2.46
N ALA A 132 13.47 -21.30 2.49
CA ALA A 132 12.91 -22.59 2.13
C ALA A 132 12.34 -22.49 0.71
N ASN A 133 13.19 -22.12 -0.25
CA ASN A 133 12.96 -22.46 -1.65
C ASN A 133 14.25 -22.40 -2.47
N SER A 134 15.10 -23.41 -2.27
CA SER A 134 16.12 -23.80 -3.24
C SER A 134 15.86 -25.25 -3.63
N ASN A 135 15.06 -25.38 -4.69
CA ASN A 135 15.10 -26.36 -5.77
C ASN A 135 15.53 -27.80 -5.45
N TYR A 136 14.61 -28.72 -5.76
CA TYR A 136 14.93 -30.00 -6.38
C TYR A 136 16.03 -29.85 -7.45
N ALA A 137 17.11 -30.60 -7.30
CA ALA A 137 17.82 -31.21 -8.41
C ALA A 137 18.29 -32.58 -7.93
N LEU A 138 17.81 -33.61 -8.62
CA LEU A 138 18.20 -35.01 -8.49
C LEU A 138 19.58 -35.22 -9.14
N GLU A 139 20.24 -36.28 -8.65
CA GLU A 139 21.49 -36.92 -9.09
C GLU A 139 22.81 -36.31 -8.60
#